data_AF-A0A7L3US07-F1
#
_entry.id   AF-A0A7L3US07-F1
#
_cell.length_a   1.000
_cell.length_b   1.000
_cell.length_c   1.000
_cell.angle_alpha   90.00
_cell.angle_beta   90.00
_cell.angle_gamma   90.00
#
_symmetry.space_group_name_H-M   'P 1'
#
loop_
_entity.id
_entity.type
_entity.pdbx_description
1 polymer ?
#
loop_
_entity_poly.entity_id
_entity_poly.type
_entity_poly.pdbx_seq_one_letter_code
_entity_poly.pdbx_strand_id
1 'polypeptide(L)'
;RSQIFYYSAGISVGLLASLLILVYMMSKVMPKKSPVYFLLVGGWSFSLYLLQLIFKNLQEICKSYWQYLLGYLLTVGLLSFAVCYRYGPLENERSINLLSWALQLLGLLLIYSGIQIHPIALGLVLVAVCTKNLDYPLQWAFAAYRRVQSSKLGPTPPRLLTEEEFQLQGEVETQKALAELRSFCQSPEFSAWTTVSRIQSPKR
;
A
#
# COMPACT_ATOMS: atom_id res chain seq x y z
N ARG A 1 6.10 -6.29 9.97
CA ARG A 1 5.79 -6.44 11.42
C ARG A 1 7.08 -6.26 12.21
N SER A 2 7.31 -5.12 12.85
CA SER A 2 8.51 -4.88 13.68
C SER A 2 8.06 -4.43 15.07
N GLN A 3 8.08 -5.36 16.04
CA GLN A 3 7.71 -5.07 17.43
C GLN A 3 8.59 -3.97 18.05
N ILE A 4 9.86 -3.90 17.63
CA ILE A 4 10.83 -2.88 18.04
C ILE A 4 10.34 -1.46 17.69
N PHE A 5 9.73 -1.29 16.51
CA PHE A 5 9.20 0.02 16.10
C PHE A 5 8.07 0.48 17.03
N TYR A 6 7.20 -0.45 17.44
CA TYR A 6 6.11 -0.14 18.35
C TYR A 6 6.62 0.28 19.73
N TYR A 7 7.55 -0.48 20.31
CA TYR A 7 8.15 -0.09 21.58
C TYR A 7 8.88 1.26 21.48
N SER A 8 9.61 1.51 20.39
CA SER A 8 10.29 2.80 20.19
C SER A 8 9.32 3.98 20.02
N ALA A 9 8.19 3.79 19.34
CA ALA A 9 7.16 4.81 19.15
C ALA A 9 6.39 5.08 20.46
N GLY A 10 6.08 4.04 21.23
CA GLY A 10 5.49 4.20 22.56
C GLY A 10 6.43 4.95 23.51
N ILE A 11 7.72 4.63 23.49
CA ILE A 11 8.75 5.31 24.28
C ILE A 11 8.88 6.77 23.85
N SER A 12 8.91 7.08 22.54
CA SER A 12 9.04 8.46 22.07
C SER A 12 7.83 9.32 22.41
N VAL A 13 6.61 8.77 22.28
CA VAL A 13 5.36 9.45 22.68
C VAL A 13 5.32 9.67 24.20
N GLY A 14 5.73 8.68 24.99
CA GLY A 14 5.84 8.82 26.44
C GLY A 14 6.85 9.90 26.85
N LEU A 15 8.00 9.96 26.19
CA LEU A 15 9.00 11.01 26.40
C LEU A 15 8.44 12.40 26.04
N LEU A 16 7.79 12.54 24.88
CA LEU A 16 7.16 13.79 24.45
C LEU A 16 6.05 14.25 25.40
N ALA A 17 5.22 13.33 25.88
CA ALA A 17 4.18 13.62 26.87
C ALA A 17 4.79 14.07 28.20
N SER A 18 5.82 13.37 28.69
CA SER A 18 6.53 13.76 29.92
C SER A 18 7.17 15.16 29.81
N LEU A 19 7.73 15.48 28.64
CA LEU A 19 8.29 16.80 28.33
C LEU A 19 7.20 17.89 28.33
N LEU A 20 6.05 17.65 27.68
CA LEU A 20 4.93 18.58 27.64
C LEU A 20 4.38 18.87 29.04
N ILE A 21 4.26 17.85 29.89
CA ILE A 21 3.75 18.07 31.24
C ILE A 21 4.78 18.78 32.11
N LEU A 22 6.07 18.51 31.92
CA LEU A 22 7.15 19.28 32.56
C LEU A 22 7.05 20.76 32.18
N VAL A 23 6.88 21.08 30.89
CA VAL A 23 6.66 22.46 30.41
C VAL A 23 5.40 23.09 31.03
N TYR A 24 4.29 22.33 31.08
CA TYR A 24 3.06 22.79 31.72
C TYR A 24 3.28 23.11 33.21
N MET A 25 3.99 22.25 33.93
CA MET A 25 4.29 22.47 35.35
C MET A 25 5.21 23.67 35.53
N MET A 26 6.21 23.88 34.66
CA MET A 26 7.06 25.07 34.66
C MET A 26 6.24 26.35 34.49
N SER A 27 5.21 26.35 33.63
CA SER A 27 4.30 27.48 33.46
C SER A 27 3.47 27.80 34.72
N LYS A 28 3.19 26.78 35.54
CA LYS A 28 2.36 26.89 36.75
C LYS A 28 3.17 27.32 37.99
N VAL A 29 4.47 27.02 38.01
CA VAL A 29 5.39 27.33 39.11
C VAL A 29 6.02 28.72 38.95
N MET A 30 6.02 29.32 37.75
CA MET A 30 6.36 30.73 37.60
C MET A 30 5.31 31.63 38.28
N PRO A 31 5.73 32.54 39.18
CA PRO A 31 4.85 33.22 40.11
C PRO A 31 3.85 34.13 39.41
N LYS A 32 2.61 34.01 39.88
CA LYS A 32 1.50 34.94 39.71
C LYS A 32 2.01 36.38 39.88
N LYS A 33 1.97 37.18 38.81
CA LYS A 33 1.49 38.58 38.79
C LYS A 33 1.50 39.25 37.41
N SER A 34 2.07 38.67 36.36
CA SER A 34 1.96 39.29 35.02
C SER A 34 2.18 38.40 33.76
N PRO A 35 2.10 37.05 33.74
CA PRO A 35 2.20 36.33 32.46
C PRO A 35 0.85 36.18 31.76
N VAL A 36 -0.28 36.14 32.49
CA VAL A 36 -1.61 35.82 31.91
C VAL A 36 -2.16 36.93 31.00
N TYR A 37 -1.94 38.20 31.33
CA TYR A 37 -2.37 39.34 30.51
C TYR A 37 -1.50 39.53 29.25
N PHE A 38 -0.22 39.16 29.31
CA PHE A 38 0.67 39.16 28.14
C PHE A 38 0.44 37.93 27.23
N LEU A 39 0.07 36.80 27.82
CA LEU A 39 -0.27 35.55 27.11
C LEU A 39 -1.53 35.68 26.24
N LEU A 40 -2.51 36.50 26.67
CA LEU A 40 -3.73 36.75 25.91
C LEU A 40 -3.48 37.61 24.65
N VAL A 41 -2.42 38.43 24.65
CA VAL A 41 -2.06 39.35 23.55
C VAL A 41 -0.99 38.76 22.61
N GLY A 42 -0.15 37.85 23.10
CA GLY A 42 1.11 37.46 22.44
C GLY A 42 1.06 36.38 21.35
N GLY A 43 -0.06 35.70 21.14
CA GLY A 43 -0.21 34.66 20.10
C GLY A 43 0.88 33.58 20.11
N TRP A 44 1.09 32.93 18.96
CA TRP A 44 2.06 31.83 18.76
C TRP A 44 3.52 32.25 19.06
N SER A 45 3.90 33.49 18.74
CA SER A 45 5.26 33.99 18.94
C SER A 45 5.65 34.11 20.41
N PHE A 46 4.69 34.46 21.28
CA PHE A 46 4.93 34.52 22.72
C PHE A 46 5.06 33.12 23.34
N SER A 47 4.31 32.14 22.84
CA SER A 47 4.47 30.74 23.26
C SER A 47 5.87 30.21 22.91
N LEU A 48 6.41 30.55 21.73
CA LEU A 48 7.78 30.18 21.35
C LEU A 48 8.84 30.94 22.16
N TYR A 49 8.59 32.20 22.48
CA TYR A 49 9.50 33.00 23.33
C TYR A 49 9.55 32.47 24.77
N LEU A 50 8.40 32.11 25.35
CA LEU A 50 8.33 31.45 26.65
C LEU A 50 9.05 30.10 26.62
N LEU A 51 8.84 29.31 25.57
CA LEU A 51 9.56 28.04 25.39
C LEU A 51 11.08 28.27 25.37
N GLN A 52 11.56 29.25 24.60
CA GLN A 52 12.97 29.60 24.51
C GLN A 52 13.56 30.11 25.83
N LEU A 53 12.79 30.90 26.59
CA LEU A 53 13.16 31.40 27.91
C LEU A 53 13.30 30.26 28.92
N ILE A 54 12.40 29.28 28.86
CA ILE A 54 12.44 28.08 29.71
C ILE A 54 13.66 27.21 29.35
N PHE A 55 13.98 27.05 28.06
CA PHE A 55 15.19 26.31 27.63
C PHE A 55 16.49 26.94 28.14
N LYS A 56 16.58 28.28 28.21
CA LYS A 56 17.75 28.97 28.76
C LYS A 56 17.88 28.81 30.27
N ASN A 57 16.77 28.91 31.00
CA ASN A 57 16.77 28.83 32.47
C ASN A 57 16.61 27.40 33.02
N LEU A 58 16.44 26.41 32.14
CA LEU A 58 16.24 25.00 32.48
C LEU A 58 17.38 24.44 33.34
N GLN A 59 18.61 24.86 33.05
CA GLN A 59 19.81 24.36 33.72
C GLN A 59 19.90 24.79 35.19
N GLU A 60 19.44 26.01 35.50
CA GLU A 60 19.48 26.60 36.84
C GLU A 60 18.36 26.04 37.73
N ILE A 61 17.20 25.78 37.13
CA ILE A 61 16.03 25.19 37.79
C ILE A 61 16.22 23.69 38.03
N CYS A 62 16.85 22.97 37.09
CA CYS A 62 17.15 21.54 37.22
C CYS A 62 18.06 21.26 38.43
N LYS A 63 18.99 22.18 38.75
CA LYS A 63 19.79 22.11 39.98
C LYS A 63 18.96 22.37 41.25
N SER A 64 18.06 23.34 41.22
CA SER A 64 17.34 23.81 42.42
C SER A 64 16.18 22.87 42.83
N TYR A 65 15.54 22.19 41.87
CA TYR A 65 14.35 21.34 42.11
C TYR A 65 14.48 19.90 41.61
N TRP A 66 15.72 19.38 41.51
CA TRP A 66 16.03 18.04 41.00
C TRP A 66 15.16 16.91 41.59
N GLN A 67 14.84 16.97 42.89
CA GLN A 67 14.08 15.92 43.57
C GLN A 67 12.62 15.82 43.12
N TYR A 68 11.94 16.95 42.94
CA TYR A 68 10.55 16.99 42.45
C TYR A 68 10.49 16.61 40.97
N LEU A 69 11.47 17.05 40.18
CA LEU A 69 11.62 16.69 38.78
C LEU A 69 11.78 15.17 38.63
N LEU A 70 12.66 14.58 39.45
CA LEU A 70 12.94 13.16 39.42
C LEU A 70 11.73 12.33 39.84
N GLY A 71 11.07 12.67 40.95
CA GLY A 71 9.86 11.96 41.42
C GLY A 71 8.70 12.02 40.42
N TYR A 72 8.54 13.16 39.75
CA TYR A 72 7.53 13.31 38.71
C TYR A 72 7.86 12.51 37.45
N LEU A 73 9.12 12.57 36.97
CA LEU A 73 9.59 11.77 35.84
C LEU A 73 9.43 10.27 36.11
N LEU A 74 9.69 9.84 37.35
CA LEU A 74 9.54 8.45 37.77
C LEU A 74 8.07 8.03 37.79
N THR A 75 7.17 8.84 38.37
CA THR A 75 5.74 8.51 38.46
C THR A 75 5.07 8.48 37.09
N VAL A 76 5.32 9.47 36.23
CA VAL A 76 4.75 9.49 34.86
C VAL A 76 5.40 8.48 33.95
N GLY A 77 6.71 8.24 34.10
CA GLY A 77 7.43 7.20 33.38
C GLY A 77 6.90 5.82 33.74
N LEU A 78 6.71 5.53 35.02
CA LEU A 78 6.11 4.28 35.50
C LEU A 78 4.64 4.14 35.08
N LEU A 79 3.85 5.22 35.09
CA LEU A 79 2.46 5.18 34.66
C LEU A 79 2.36 4.92 33.14
N SER A 80 3.19 5.59 32.34
CA SER A 80 3.25 5.38 30.89
C SER A 80 3.75 3.97 30.55
N PHE A 81 4.77 3.49 31.27
CA PHE A 81 5.27 2.12 31.13
C PHE A 81 4.21 1.09 31.55
N ALA A 82 3.50 1.31 32.66
CA ALA A 82 2.42 0.44 33.12
C ALA A 82 1.23 0.42 32.14
N VAL A 83 0.89 1.56 31.54
CA VAL A 83 -0.12 1.66 30.49
C VAL A 83 0.35 0.91 29.24
N CYS A 84 1.56 1.16 28.72
CA CYS A 84 2.10 0.44 27.57
C CYS A 84 2.24 -1.07 27.81
N TYR A 85 2.61 -1.48 29.03
CA TYR A 85 2.70 -2.89 29.42
C TYR A 85 1.33 -3.54 29.53
N ARG A 86 0.32 -2.82 30.03
CA ARG A 86 -1.04 -3.34 30.22
C ARG A 86 -1.88 -3.38 28.94
N TYR A 87 -1.63 -2.48 28.00
CA TYR A 87 -2.32 -2.51 26.70
C TYR A 87 -1.78 -3.60 25.75
N GLY A 88 -0.64 -4.23 26.08
CA GLY A 88 -0.14 -5.44 25.42
C GLY A 88 0.33 -5.25 23.96
N PRO A 89 1.10 -6.20 23.41
CA PRO A 89 1.57 -6.16 22.02
C PRO A 89 0.37 -6.31 21.07
N LEU A 90 0.27 -5.41 20.10
CA LEU A 90 -0.88 -5.34 19.20
C LEU A 90 -0.86 -6.47 18.17
N GLU A 91 -1.74 -7.45 18.35
CA GLU A 91 -2.01 -8.48 17.33
C GLU A 91 -3.05 -8.03 16.29
N ASN A 92 -3.85 -7.00 16.58
CA ASN A 92 -4.95 -6.56 15.73
C ASN A 92 -4.47 -5.74 14.53
N GLU A 93 -4.69 -6.22 13.30
CA GLU A 93 -4.32 -5.52 12.04
C GLU A 93 -4.86 -4.08 11.97
N ARG A 94 -6.07 -3.86 12.51
CA ARG A 94 -6.72 -2.54 12.54
C ARG A 94 -5.88 -1.48 13.25
N SER A 95 -5.21 -1.86 14.33
CA SER A 95 -4.38 -0.96 15.13
C SER A 95 -3.03 -0.64 14.48
N ILE A 96 -2.47 -1.59 13.74
CA ILE A 96 -1.27 -1.39 12.91
C ILE A 96 -1.59 -0.41 11.78
N ASN A 97 -2.75 -0.57 11.13
CA ASN A 97 -3.20 0.37 10.12
C ASN A 97 -3.42 1.77 10.71
N LEU A 98 -4.08 1.90 11.86
CA LEU A 98 -4.25 3.19 12.54
C LEU A 98 -2.92 3.85 12.89
N LEU A 99 -1.95 3.09 13.42
CA LEU A 99 -0.61 3.59 13.71
C LEU A 99 0.10 4.06 12.44
N SER A 100 0.02 3.29 11.35
CA SER A 100 0.60 3.66 10.06
C SER A 100 -0.01 4.94 9.51
N TRP A 101 -1.34 5.08 9.56
CA TRP A 101 -2.05 6.31 9.19
C TRP A 101 -1.63 7.50 10.05
N ALA A 102 -1.52 7.33 11.37
CA ALA A 102 -1.08 8.37 12.27
C ALA A 102 0.36 8.81 11.97
N LEU A 103 1.28 7.87 11.72
CA LEU A 103 2.66 8.16 11.38
C LEU A 103 2.78 8.88 10.02
N GLN A 104 1.96 8.49 9.05
CA GLN A 104 1.90 9.14 7.74
C GLN A 104 1.35 10.56 7.85
N LEU A 105 0.28 10.78 8.61
CA LEU A 105 -0.25 12.12 8.88
C LEU A 105 0.76 12.99 9.64
N LEU A 106 1.46 12.42 10.63
CA LEU A 106 2.52 13.12 11.36
C LEU A 106 3.66 13.53 10.41
N GLY A 107 4.11 12.63 9.54
CA GLY A 107 5.12 12.93 8.52
C GLY A 107 4.66 14.03 7.56
N LEU A 108 3.40 13.98 7.12
CA LEU A 108 2.79 15.00 6.28
C LEU A 108 2.79 16.39 6.96
N LEU A 109 2.43 16.40 8.24
CA LEU A 109 2.37 17.62 9.06
C LEU A 109 3.76 18.19 9.32
N LEU A 110 4.77 17.33 9.54
CA LEU A 110 6.17 17.72 9.67
C LEU A 110 6.72 18.32 8.36
N ILE A 111 6.39 17.73 7.21
CA ILE A 111 6.73 18.27 5.89
C ILE A 111 6.07 19.63 5.68
N TYR A 112 4.78 19.75 5.99
CA TYR A 112 4.04 21.00 5.85
C TYR A 112 4.59 22.11 6.76
N SER A 113 4.92 21.78 8.02
CA SER A 113 5.48 22.72 8.99
C SER A 113 6.97 23.05 8.76
N GLY A 114 7.72 22.17 8.10
CA GLY A 114 9.14 22.37 7.79
C GLY A 114 9.42 23.19 6.52
N ILE A 115 8.46 23.31 5.62
CA ILE A 115 8.64 24.03 4.35
C ILE A 115 7.98 25.41 4.44
N GLN A 116 8.81 26.46 4.34
CA GLN A 116 8.35 27.86 4.39
C GLN A 116 7.54 28.27 3.14
N ILE A 117 7.74 27.56 2.01
CA ILE A 117 7.08 27.81 0.72
C ILE A 117 5.88 26.85 0.54
N HIS A 118 4.67 27.36 0.79
CA HIS A 118 3.40 26.63 0.70
C HIS A 118 3.20 25.74 -0.56
N PRO A 119 3.49 26.20 -1.80
CA PRO A 119 3.24 25.38 -2.99
C PRO A 119 4.16 24.15 -3.09
N ILE A 120 5.39 24.22 -2.57
CA ILE A 120 6.32 23.09 -2.57
C ILE A 120 5.86 22.02 -1.56
N ALA A 121 5.38 22.47 -0.39
CA ALA A 121 4.81 21.57 0.60
C ALA A 121 3.60 20.80 0.05
N LEU A 122 2.66 21.51 -0.59
CA LEU A 122 1.49 20.90 -1.20
C LEU A 122 1.86 19.95 -2.35
N GLY A 123 2.85 20.31 -3.17
CA GLY A 123 3.37 19.45 -4.23
C GLY A 123 3.94 18.13 -3.68
N LEU A 124 4.74 18.19 -2.60
CA LEU A 124 5.32 17.01 -1.98
C LEU A 124 4.24 16.09 -1.38
N VAL A 125 3.23 16.69 -0.74
CA VAL A 125 2.07 15.96 -0.20
C VAL A 125 1.28 15.28 -1.31
N LEU A 126 0.99 15.99 -2.40
CA LEU A 126 0.34 15.43 -3.57
C LEU A 126 1.12 14.27 -4.17
N VAL A 127 2.44 14.42 -4.34
CA VAL A 127 3.31 13.35 -4.85
C VAL A 127 3.28 12.13 -3.93
N ALA A 128 3.36 12.31 -2.61
CA ALA A 128 3.31 11.20 -1.65
C ALA A 128 1.95 10.48 -1.63
N VAL A 129 0.85 11.22 -1.82
CA VAL A 129 -0.49 10.64 -1.96
C VAL A 129 -0.64 9.93 -3.30
N CYS A 130 -0.11 10.51 -4.37
CA CYS A 130 -0.11 9.93 -5.70
C CYS A 130 0.66 8.62 -5.71
N THR A 131 1.90 8.56 -5.23
CA THR A 131 2.70 7.31 -5.24
C THR A 131 2.02 6.17 -4.51
N LYS A 132 1.35 6.44 -3.37
CA LYS A 132 0.64 5.41 -2.60
C LYS A 132 -0.67 4.95 -3.26
N ASN A 133 -1.31 5.82 -4.03
CA ASN A 133 -2.55 5.50 -4.77
C ASN A 133 -2.30 5.12 -6.23
N LEU A 134 -1.05 5.20 -6.74
CA LEU A 134 -0.74 4.99 -8.16
C LEU A 134 -0.71 3.52 -8.55
N ASP A 135 -0.44 2.62 -7.61
CA ASP A 135 -0.32 1.18 -7.90
C ASP A 135 -1.61 0.59 -8.51
N TYR A 136 -2.76 1.00 -7.99
CA TYR A 136 -4.07 0.58 -8.48
C TYR A 136 -4.40 1.07 -9.90
N PRO A 137 -4.32 2.38 -10.22
CA PRO A 137 -4.55 2.89 -11.57
C PRO A 137 -3.47 2.47 -12.56
N LEU A 138 -2.21 2.23 -12.15
CA LEU A 138 -1.18 1.66 -13.04
C LEU A 138 -1.51 0.22 -13.42
N GLN A 139 -1.90 -0.63 -12.46
CA GLN A 139 -2.33 -1.99 -12.75
C GLN A 139 -3.56 -2.01 -13.66
N TRP A 140 -4.52 -1.12 -13.41
CA TRP A 140 -5.72 -1.00 -14.23
C TRP A 140 -5.41 -0.47 -15.64
N ALA A 141 -4.55 0.54 -15.77
CA ALA A 141 -4.08 1.06 -17.05
C ALA A 141 -3.28 0.01 -17.84
N PHE A 142 -2.44 -0.78 -17.18
CA PHE A 142 -1.69 -1.87 -17.81
C PHE A 142 -2.60 -3.02 -18.24
N ALA A 143 -3.61 -3.36 -17.43
CA ALA A 143 -4.64 -4.33 -17.80
C ALA A 143 -5.48 -3.83 -18.98
N ALA A 144 -5.87 -2.56 -18.99
CA ALA A 144 -6.58 -1.92 -20.10
C ALA A 144 -5.72 -1.88 -21.37
N TYR A 145 -4.45 -1.50 -21.27
CA TYR A 145 -3.50 -1.51 -22.38
C TYR A 145 -3.33 -2.91 -22.96
N ARG A 146 -3.14 -3.94 -22.10
CA ARG A 146 -3.04 -5.33 -22.53
C ARG A 146 -4.33 -5.81 -23.20
N ARG A 147 -5.50 -5.40 -22.69
CA ARG A 147 -6.81 -5.77 -23.26
C ARG A 147 -7.02 -5.12 -24.64
N VAL A 148 -6.64 -3.86 -24.78
CA VAL A 148 -6.67 -3.14 -26.07
C VAL A 148 -5.66 -3.75 -27.04
N GLN A 149 -4.44 -4.07 -26.60
CA GLN A 149 -3.43 -4.71 -27.43
C GLN A 149 -3.87 -6.12 -27.86
N SER A 150 -4.46 -6.91 -26.96
CA SER A 150 -5.03 -8.22 -27.28
C SER A 150 -6.22 -8.12 -28.23
N SER A 151 -7.03 -7.06 -28.15
CA SER A 151 -8.12 -6.83 -29.11
C SER A 151 -7.61 -6.40 -30.48
N LYS A 152 -6.46 -5.70 -30.53
CA LYS A 152 -5.79 -5.32 -31.78
C LYS A 152 -5.01 -6.47 -32.43
N LEU A 153 -4.61 -7.48 -31.65
CA LEU A 153 -3.83 -8.62 -32.15
C LEU A 153 -4.67 -9.71 -32.84
N GLY A 154 -5.99 -9.53 -32.94
CA GLY A 154 -6.91 -10.53 -33.50
C GLY A 154 -7.03 -11.78 -32.62
N PRO A 155 -8.02 -12.66 -32.89
CA PRO A 155 -8.11 -13.93 -32.20
C PRO A 155 -6.80 -14.70 -32.38
N THR A 156 -6.30 -15.28 -31.30
CA THR A 156 -5.10 -16.10 -31.29
C THR A 156 -5.22 -17.14 -32.39
N PRO A 157 -4.19 -17.35 -33.24
CA PRO A 157 -4.28 -18.35 -34.31
C PRO A 157 -4.72 -19.69 -33.69
N PRO A 158 -5.70 -20.39 -34.30
CA PRO A 158 -6.19 -21.64 -33.75
C PRO A 158 -5.02 -22.58 -33.54
N ARG A 159 -5.02 -23.24 -32.38
CA ARG A 159 -3.97 -24.19 -32.02
C ARG A 159 -3.84 -25.21 -33.15
N LEU A 160 -2.61 -25.46 -33.60
CA LEU A 160 -2.34 -26.54 -34.56
C LEU A 160 -2.86 -27.85 -33.96
N LEU A 161 -3.54 -28.65 -34.78
CA LEU A 161 -4.03 -29.96 -34.37
C LEU A 161 -2.88 -30.77 -33.79
N THR A 162 -3.13 -31.44 -32.69
CA THR A 162 -2.22 -32.47 -32.18
C THR A 162 -2.22 -33.66 -33.14
N GLU A 163 -1.13 -34.44 -33.14
CA GLU A 163 -1.01 -35.61 -34.01
C GLU A 163 -2.20 -36.57 -33.83
N GLU A 164 -2.64 -36.79 -32.59
CA GLU A 164 -3.79 -37.64 -32.29
C GLU A 164 -5.10 -37.12 -32.89
N GLU A 165 -5.37 -35.82 -32.78
CA GLU A 165 -6.54 -35.18 -33.39
C GLU A 165 -6.50 -35.26 -34.91
N PHE A 166 -5.30 -35.15 -35.51
CA PHE A 166 -5.12 -35.26 -36.96
C PHE A 166 -5.41 -36.67 -37.45
N GLN A 167 -4.89 -37.69 -36.77
CA GLN A 167 -5.16 -39.09 -37.11
C GLN A 167 -6.65 -39.42 -36.97
N LEU A 168 -7.29 -39.01 -35.87
CA LEU A 168 -8.71 -39.27 -35.64
C LEU A 168 -9.59 -38.60 -36.70
N GLN A 169 -9.30 -37.34 -37.04
CA GLN A 169 -10.04 -36.63 -38.09
C GLN A 169 -9.80 -37.25 -39.47
N GLY A 170 -8.58 -37.71 -39.74
CA GLY A 170 -8.24 -38.47 -40.94
C GLY A 170 -9.04 -39.77 -41.05
N GLU A 171 -9.15 -40.54 -39.97
CA GLU A 171 -9.92 -41.79 -39.93
C GLU A 171 -11.42 -41.53 -40.17
N VAL A 172 -12.00 -40.54 -39.49
CA VAL A 172 -13.44 -40.22 -39.60
C VAL A 172 -13.79 -39.75 -41.02
N GLU A 173 -13.02 -38.83 -41.60
CA GLU A 173 -13.28 -38.36 -42.96
C GLU A 173 -13.00 -39.43 -44.01
N THR A 174 -11.98 -40.28 -43.80
CA THR A 174 -11.70 -41.41 -44.69
C THR A 174 -12.84 -42.42 -44.67
N GLN A 175 -13.37 -42.78 -43.49
CA GLN A 175 -14.50 -43.69 -43.37
C GLN A 175 -15.75 -43.12 -44.05
N LYS A 176 -16.03 -41.83 -43.86
CA LYS A 176 -17.16 -41.14 -44.48
C LYS A 176 -17.03 -41.11 -46.00
N ALA A 177 -15.87 -40.73 -46.53
CA ALA A 177 -15.60 -40.71 -47.96
C ALA A 177 -15.68 -42.11 -48.59
N LEU A 178 -15.19 -43.14 -47.90
CA LEU A 178 -15.31 -44.53 -48.36
C LEU A 178 -16.76 -45.03 -48.36
N ALA A 179 -17.56 -44.64 -47.37
CA ALA A 179 -18.98 -44.96 -47.32
C ALA A 179 -19.74 -44.29 -48.46
N GLU A 180 -19.48 -43.01 -48.70
CA GLU A 180 -20.04 -42.25 -49.82
C GLU A 180 -19.64 -42.87 -51.16
N LEU A 181 -18.35 -43.19 -51.35
CA LEU A 181 -17.85 -43.86 -52.55
C LEU A 181 -18.50 -45.24 -52.76
N ARG A 182 -18.68 -46.04 -51.69
CA ARG A 182 -19.38 -47.33 -51.77
C ARG A 182 -20.84 -47.15 -52.21
N SER A 183 -21.54 -46.16 -51.65
CA SER A 183 -22.93 -45.86 -52.02
C SER A 183 -23.03 -45.40 -53.48
N PHE A 184 -22.07 -44.58 -53.94
CA PHE A 184 -22.00 -44.12 -55.32
C PHE A 184 -21.74 -45.28 -56.29
N CYS A 185 -20.79 -46.17 -55.98
CA CYS A 185 -20.51 -47.36 -56.77
C CYS A 185 -21.71 -48.35 -56.84
N GLN A 186 -22.62 -48.31 -55.87
CA GLN A 186 -23.85 -49.12 -55.86
C GLN A 186 -25.02 -48.45 -56.61
N SER A 187 -24.88 -47.18 -56.99
CA SER A 187 -25.92 -46.45 -57.72
C SER A 187 -25.97 -46.85 -59.21
N PRO A 188 -27.14 -46.80 -59.86
CA PRO A 188 -27.29 -47.14 -61.28
C PRO A 188 -26.59 -46.15 -62.23
N GLU A 189 -26.12 -45.00 -61.72
CA GLU A 189 -25.41 -43.97 -62.48
C GLU A 189 -23.91 -44.26 -62.62
N PHE A 190 -23.39 -45.27 -61.91
CA PHE A 190 -21.96 -45.58 -61.92
C PHE A 190 -21.54 -46.46 -63.10
N SER A 191 -20.70 -45.92 -63.98
CA SER A 191 -20.08 -46.65 -65.10
C SER A 191 -18.80 -47.38 -64.66
N ALA A 192 -18.97 -48.60 -64.14
CA ALA A 192 -17.86 -49.43 -63.65
C ALA A 192 -16.76 -49.68 -64.70
N TRP A 193 -17.15 -49.97 -65.95
CA TRP A 193 -16.21 -50.25 -67.05
C TRP A 193 -15.38 -49.04 -67.49
N THR A 194 -15.99 -47.85 -67.50
CA THR A 194 -15.30 -46.58 -67.80
C THR A 194 -14.31 -46.22 -66.69
N THR A 195 -14.63 -46.55 -65.44
CA THR A 195 -13.74 -46.31 -64.30
C THR A 195 -12.56 -47.29 -64.30
N VAL A 196 -12.81 -48.59 -64.47
CA VAL A 196 -11.76 -49.63 -64.49
C VAL A 196 -10.74 -49.40 -65.62
N SER A 197 -11.19 -48.94 -66.80
CA SER A 197 -10.31 -48.62 -67.93
C SER A 197 -9.38 -47.42 -67.71
N ARG A 198 -9.69 -46.55 -66.74
CA ARG A 198 -8.85 -45.39 -66.38
C ARG A 198 -7.81 -45.70 -65.29
N ILE A 199 -7.92 -46.84 -64.60
CA ILE A 199 -7.01 -47.20 -63.51
C ILE A 199 -5.74 -47.80 -64.11
N GLN A 200 -4.58 -47.31 -63.66
CA GLN A 200 -3.26 -47.67 -64.21
C GLN A 200 -2.85 -49.14 -63.94
N SER A 201 -3.44 -49.78 -62.94
CA SER A 201 -3.14 -51.18 -62.57
C SER A 201 -4.39 -51.88 -62.05
N PRO A 202 -5.32 -52.29 -62.95
CA PRO A 202 -6.47 -53.06 -62.54
C PRO A 202 -6.00 -54.47 -62.14
N LYS A 203 -5.99 -54.76 -60.85
CA LYS A 203 -5.85 -56.13 -60.35
C LYS A 203 -7.23 -56.77 -60.30
N ARG A 204 -7.31 -57.99 -60.83
CA ARG A 204 -8.54 -58.80 -60.86
C ARG A 204 -8.75 -59.52 -59.54
#